data_AF-U1LZB7-F1
#
_entry.id   AF-U1LZB7-F1
#
_cell.length_a   1.000
_cell.length_b   1.000
_cell.length_c   1.000
_cell.angle_alpha   90.00
_cell.angle_beta   90.00
_cell.angle_gamma   90.00
#
_symmetry.space_group_name_H-M   'P 1'
#
loop_
_entity.id
_entity.type
_entity.pdbx_description
1 polymer ?
#
loop_
_entity_poly.entity_id
_entity_poly.type
_entity_poly.pdbx_seq_one_letter_code
_entity_poly.pdbx_strand_id
1 'polypeptide(L)'
;MHVSERLLQLYADTNAATRTKLQDVIKQNLGDGKSLNVSFEELTGTTEPSLPTEEKSASDFAGWIKDGKKDATFLPYYVSLLEMHENVLNKEATVPQSTSIDKTAVKETPIPNKASVPTSEPTVVETLKQEERATTAKPRYTPEIPVPSRAERAKYQRTIEPARPRRKSGKWIGVLFLLGLLIGGGYIGYPYVMDLLEPKQEAKVVEETPKPDPEPVVQEPETNYVWLASKNVNLVSEPNGTTVTYIGDIGDRYEILKEQDEHVEVNLDGTTAWVPLDSVTTEWPTRDLTDSALLDWVNTNLNNDWLGESIPDFFAMNEAALTETLGAPYGRETDALNAYAFYNGGFFVIQQDKVHAIDWTNTQTTREAFSPLGEPVLETDDAVVYESETYSLRLFEGTNGQTRVRLTEK
;
A
#
# COMPACT_ATOMS: atom_id res chain seq x y z
N MET A 1 8.40 -10.28 9.35
CA MET A 1 7.50 -9.55 8.42
C MET A 1 7.04 -8.29 9.15
N HIS A 2 7.27 -7.11 8.59
CA HIS A 2 6.92 -5.85 9.25
C HIS A 2 5.39 -5.69 9.22
N VAL A 3 4.81 -5.17 10.30
CA VAL A 3 3.35 -5.14 10.50
C VAL A 3 2.65 -4.33 9.39
N SER A 4 3.27 -3.27 8.89
CA SER A 4 2.76 -2.45 7.77
C SER A 4 2.71 -3.20 6.44
N GLU A 5 3.77 -3.92 6.05
CA GLU A 5 3.76 -4.77 4.84
C GLU A 5 2.71 -5.88 4.97
N ARG A 6 2.63 -6.49 6.16
CA ARG A 6 1.64 -7.50 6.44
C ARG A 6 0.22 -6.94 6.33
N LEU A 7 0.00 -5.70 6.76
CA LEU A 7 -1.27 -5.00 6.57
C LEU A 7 -1.60 -4.82 5.07
N LEU A 8 -0.62 -4.38 4.26
CA LEU A 8 -0.79 -4.22 2.81
C LEU A 8 -1.17 -5.56 2.15
N GLN A 9 -0.49 -6.64 2.53
CA GLN A 9 -0.80 -7.98 2.04
C GLN A 9 -2.20 -8.42 2.50
N LEU A 10 -2.52 -8.32 3.80
CA LEU A 10 -3.83 -8.70 4.31
C LEU A 10 -4.97 -7.87 3.68
N TYR A 11 -4.69 -6.65 3.26
CA TYR A 11 -5.64 -5.80 2.55
C TYR A 11 -5.88 -6.27 1.12
N ALA A 12 -4.86 -6.78 0.45
CA ALA A 12 -5.03 -7.45 -0.82
C ALA A 12 -5.81 -8.77 -0.69
N ASP A 13 -5.54 -9.55 0.35
CA ASP A 13 -6.08 -10.91 0.54
C ASP A 13 -7.55 -10.87 1.03
N THR A 14 -7.86 -9.91 1.89
CA THR A 14 -9.15 -9.85 2.59
C THR A 14 -10.02 -8.82 1.92
N ASN A 15 -11.16 -9.18 1.33
CA ASN A 15 -12.02 -8.20 0.67
C ASN A 15 -12.53 -7.09 1.63
N ALA A 16 -12.85 -5.93 1.06
CA ALA A 16 -13.24 -4.75 1.85
C ALA A 16 -14.43 -4.98 2.78
N ALA A 17 -15.44 -5.76 2.33
CA ALA A 17 -16.61 -6.06 3.16
C ALA A 17 -16.22 -6.84 4.43
N THR A 18 -15.28 -7.77 4.32
CA THR A 18 -14.76 -8.56 5.44
C THR A 18 -13.96 -7.67 6.39
N ARG A 19 -13.11 -6.79 5.86
CA ARG A 19 -12.36 -5.83 6.69
C ARG A 19 -13.27 -4.85 7.41
N THR A 20 -14.31 -4.33 6.76
CA THR A 20 -15.31 -3.46 7.40
C THR A 20 -16.04 -4.19 8.51
N LYS A 21 -16.50 -5.42 8.28
CA LYS A 21 -17.12 -6.24 9.33
C LYS A 21 -16.18 -6.45 10.52
N LEU A 22 -14.92 -6.80 10.27
CA LEU A 22 -13.94 -6.97 11.33
C LEU A 22 -13.71 -5.66 12.11
N GLN A 23 -13.59 -4.53 11.42
CA GLN A 23 -13.46 -3.22 12.06
C GLN A 23 -14.67 -2.88 12.93
N ASP A 24 -15.88 -3.25 12.52
CA ASP A 24 -17.10 -3.02 13.30
C ASP A 24 -17.16 -3.94 14.53
N VAL A 25 -16.76 -5.20 14.40
CA VAL A 25 -16.60 -6.13 15.53
C VAL A 25 -15.57 -5.61 16.54
N ILE A 26 -14.45 -5.08 16.06
CA ILE A 26 -13.42 -4.45 16.91
C ILE A 26 -14.00 -3.24 17.67
N LYS A 27 -14.67 -2.30 16.97
CA LYS A 27 -15.29 -1.13 17.60
C LYS A 27 -16.29 -1.56 18.67
N GLN A 28 -17.16 -2.53 18.36
CA GLN A 28 -18.14 -3.03 19.30
C GLN A 28 -17.48 -3.67 20.53
N ASN A 29 -16.37 -4.39 20.34
CA ASN A 29 -15.66 -5.02 21.44
C ASN A 29 -14.91 -4.00 22.32
N LEU A 30 -14.28 -2.99 21.73
CA LEU A 30 -13.56 -1.95 22.48
C LEU A 30 -14.52 -1.05 23.29
N GLY A 31 -15.71 -0.77 22.76
CA GLY A 31 -16.73 0.03 23.46
C GLY A 31 -16.20 1.39 23.92
N ASP A 32 -16.49 1.76 25.17
CA ASP A 32 -16.06 3.03 25.75
C ASP A 32 -14.62 3.01 26.32
N GLY A 33 -13.96 1.85 26.31
CA GLY A 33 -12.63 1.69 26.87
C GLY A 33 -12.32 0.24 27.23
N LYS A 34 -11.30 -0.31 26.58
CA LYS A 34 -10.78 -1.66 26.84
C LYS A 34 -9.33 -1.74 26.40
N SER A 35 -8.50 -2.50 27.10
CA SER A 35 -7.14 -2.73 26.66
C SER A 35 -7.10 -3.65 25.43
N LEU A 36 -6.11 -3.43 24.55
CA LEU A 36 -6.03 -4.17 23.28
C LEU A 36 -5.80 -5.66 23.50
N ASN A 37 -5.04 -6.04 24.52
CA ASN A 37 -4.81 -7.44 24.88
C ASN A 37 -6.11 -8.16 25.30
N VAL A 38 -6.95 -7.53 26.13
CA VAL A 38 -8.24 -8.08 26.59
C VAL A 38 -9.21 -8.18 25.42
N SER A 39 -9.25 -7.14 24.58
CA SER A 39 -10.07 -7.15 23.38
C SER A 39 -9.68 -8.28 22.43
N PHE A 40 -8.38 -8.47 22.23
CA PHE A 40 -7.85 -9.53 21.39
C PHE A 40 -8.24 -10.91 21.93
N GLU A 41 -8.09 -11.14 23.23
CA GLU A 41 -8.46 -12.39 23.88
C GLU A 41 -9.96 -12.68 23.78
N GLU A 42 -10.82 -11.68 23.96
CA GLU A 42 -12.27 -11.88 23.82
C GLU A 42 -12.66 -12.26 22.38
N LEU A 43 -12.07 -11.59 21.38
CA LEU A 43 -12.38 -11.82 19.97
C LEU A 43 -11.83 -13.15 19.48
N THR A 44 -10.61 -13.51 19.85
CA THR A 44 -9.89 -14.68 19.31
C THR A 44 -9.98 -15.91 20.22
N GLY A 45 -10.14 -15.72 21.53
CA GLY A 45 -9.95 -16.77 22.54
C GLY A 45 -8.48 -17.06 22.86
N THR A 46 -7.54 -16.24 22.37
CA THR A 46 -6.09 -16.41 22.57
C THR A 46 -5.47 -15.16 23.17
N THR A 47 -4.47 -15.33 24.04
CA THR A 47 -3.74 -14.21 24.66
C THR A 47 -2.57 -13.79 23.78
N GLU A 48 -2.42 -12.49 23.53
CA GLU A 48 -1.25 -11.91 22.86
C GLU A 48 -0.53 -10.95 23.82
N PRO A 49 0.53 -11.40 24.51
CA PRO A 49 1.18 -10.63 25.58
C PRO A 49 1.99 -9.44 25.08
N SER A 50 2.27 -9.37 23.77
CA SER A 50 2.95 -8.25 23.13
C SER A 50 2.05 -7.01 22.97
N LEU A 51 0.73 -7.15 23.17
CA LEU A 51 -0.21 -6.05 23.01
C LEU A 51 -0.24 -5.12 24.24
N PRO A 52 -0.34 -3.79 24.01
CA PRO A 52 -0.43 -2.80 25.07
C PRO A 52 -1.62 -3.04 26.01
N THR A 53 -1.40 -2.78 27.30
CA THR A 53 -2.42 -2.85 28.35
C THR A 53 -3.16 -1.53 28.57
N GLU A 54 -2.78 -0.47 27.85
CA GLU A 54 -3.48 0.81 27.89
C GLU A 54 -4.90 0.67 27.35
N GLU A 55 -5.84 1.34 28.00
CA GLU A 55 -7.23 1.36 27.54
C GLU A 55 -7.36 2.17 26.26
N LYS A 56 -8.07 1.59 25.29
CA LYS A 56 -8.42 2.19 24.02
C LYS A 56 -9.93 2.06 23.81
N SER A 57 -10.54 3.09 23.24
CA SER A 57 -11.97 3.12 22.96
C SER A 57 -12.28 2.84 21.49
N ALA A 58 -13.55 2.59 21.19
CA ALA A 58 -14.06 2.55 19.82
C ALA A 58 -13.82 3.87 19.08
N SER A 59 -13.89 5.02 19.77
CA SER A 59 -13.56 6.32 19.21
C SER A 59 -12.09 6.46 18.85
N ASP A 60 -11.18 5.98 19.70
CA ASP A 60 -9.74 6.01 19.43
C ASP A 60 -9.41 5.16 18.21
N PHE A 61 -10.01 3.96 18.12
CA PHE A 61 -9.84 3.09 16.96
C PHE A 61 -10.42 3.71 15.69
N ALA A 62 -11.61 4.31 15.75
CA ALA A 62 -12.22 4.98 14.59
C ALA A 62 -11.40 6.19 14.12
N GLY A 63 -10.85 6.97 15.05
CA GLY A 63 -9.89 8.04 14.78
C GLY A 63 -8.65 7.50 14.09
N TRP A 64 -8.05 6.43 14.64
CA TRP A 64 -6.90 5.77 14.06
C TRP A 64 -7.13 5.29 12.62
N ILE A 65 -8.27 4.67 12.32
CA ILE A 65 -8.63 4.27 10.94
C ILE A 65 -8.71 5.49 10.02
N LYS A 66 -9.34 6.59 10.49
CA LYS A 66 -9.54 7.83 9.73
C LYS A 66 -8.23 8.57 9.47
N ASP A 67 -7.32 8.54 10.43
CA ASP A 67 -6.04 9.24 10.39
C ASP A 67 -4.95 8.46 9.63
N GLY A 68 -5.33 7.37 8.94
CA GLY A 68 -4.43 6.60 8.10
C GLY A 68 -3.56 5.60 8.87
N LYS A 69 -4.05 5.12 10.03
CA LYS A 69 -3.46 4.01 10.79
C LYS A 69 -2.03 4.23 11.29
N LYS A 70 -1.71 5.49 11.57
CA LYS A 70 -0.36 5.96 11.94
C LYS A 70 0.05 5.64 13.38
N ASP A 71 -0.90 5.34 14.27
CA ASP A 71 -0.58 4.93 15.65
C ASP A 71 -0.03 3.49 15.64
N ALA A 72 1.25 3.34 16.02
CA ALA A 72 1.95 2.06 16.12
C ALA A 72 1.32 1.13 17.18
N THR A 73 0.49 1.65 18.08
CA THR A 73 -0.14 0.90 19.17
C THR A 73 -1.27 0.00 18.65
N PHE A 74 -2.09 0.49 17.71
CA PHE A 74 -3.22 -0.26 17.14
C PHE A 74 -2.83 -1.17 15.99
N LEU A 75 -1.72 -0.88 15.32
CA LEU A 75 -1.32 -1.55 14.10
C LEU A 75 -1.06 -3.07 14.30
N PRO A 76 -0.26 -3.52 15.30
CA PRO A 76 -0.07 -4.95 15.58
C PRO A 76 -1.36 -5.67 15.96
N TYR A 77 -2.20 -5.01 16.77
CA TYR A 77 -3.51 -5.54 17.18
C TYR A 77 -4.42 -5.78 15.97
N TYR A 78 -4.53 -4.79 15.08
CA TYR A 78 -5.40 -4.88 13.93
C TYR A 78 -4.92 -5.91 12.90
N VAL A 79 -3.61 -5.96 12.64
CA VAL A 79 -3.02 -6.97 11.76
C VAL A 79 -3.25 -8.38 12.29
N SER A 80 -3.02 -8.62 13.58
CA SER A 80 -3.24 -9.94 14.19
C SER A 80 -4.70 -10.40 14.07
N LEU A 81 -5.65 -9.48 14.24
CA LEU A 81 -7.08 -9.79 14.05
C LEU A 81 -7.46 -10.00 12.58
N LEU A 82 -6.81 -9.30 11.65
CA LEU A 82 -6.98 -9.54 10.21
C LEU A 82 -6.46 -10.91 9.80
N GLU A 83 -5.36 -11.38 10.37
CA GLU A 83 -4.87 -12.74 10.11
C GLU A 83 -5.85 -13.80 10.61
N MET A 84 -6.57 -13.52 11.69
CA MET A 84 -7.54 -14.41 12.33
C MET A 84 -8.99 -14.09 11.94
N HIS A 85 -9.23 -13.31 10.88
CA HIS A 85 -10.55 -12.74 10.59
C HIS A 85 -11.64 -13.80 10.42
N GLU A 86 -11.33 -14.96 9.83
CA GLU A 86 -12.29 -16.06 9.72
C GLU A 86 -12.74 -16.57 11.10
N ASN A 87 -11.80 -16.73 12.04
CA ASN A 87 -12.11 -17.18 13.40
C ASN A 87 -12.94 -16.15 14.17
N VAL A 88 -12.59 -14.88 14.05
CA VAL A 88 -13.28 -13.78 14.73
C VAL A 88 -14.71 -13.62 14.21
N LEU A 89 -14.88 -13.60 12.88
CA LEU A 89 -16.18 -13.37 12.25
C LEU A 89 -17.10 -14.59 12.30
N ASN A 90 -16.57 -15.81 12.35
CA ASN A 90 -17.37 -17.02 12.52
C ASN A 90 -17.84 -17.24 13.97
N LYS A 91 -17.21 -16.58 14.95
CA LYS A 91 -17.61 -16.64 16.37
C LYS A 91 -18.97 -15.98 16.61
N GLU A 92 -19.34 -14.97 15.83
CA GLU A 92 -20.68 -14.34 15.86
C GLU A 92 -21.82 -15.29 15.43
N ALA A 93 -21.52 -16.34 14.67
CA ALA A 93 -22.52 -17.37 14.33
C ALA A 93 -22.81 -18.34 15.49
N THR A 94 -22.04 -18.27 16.59
CA THR A 94 -22.14 -19.17 17.73
C THR A 94 -22.18 -18.38 19.04
N VAL A 95 -23.10 -17.44 19.19
CA VAL A 95 -23.38 -16.85 20.51
C VAL A 95 -24.26 -17.83 21.30
N PRO A 96 -23.82 -18.35 22.46
CA PRO A 96 -24.71 -18.96 23.42
C PRO A 96 -25.60 -17.86 23.99
N GLN A 97 -26.89 -18.10 23.89
CA GLN A 97 -27.97 -17.34 24.49
C GLN A 97 -27.64 -16.94 25.94
N SER A 98 -27.75 -15.63 26.20
CA SER A 98 -27.68 -15.05 27.55
C SER A 98 -28.55 -15.84 28.53
N THR A 99 -27.92 -16.47 29.52
CA THR A 99 -28.60 -16.88 30.75
C THR A 99 -28.23 -15.91 31.86
N SER A 100 -29.27 -15.23 32.34
CA SER A 100 -29.26 -14.37 33.51
C SER A 100 -29.29 -15.20 34.79
N ILE A 101 -28.58 -14.70 35.83
CA ILE A 101 -28.82 -14.87 37.29
C ILE A 101 -28.50 -16.31 37.81
N ASP A 102 -27.90 -16.60 38.97
CA ASP A 102 -27.77 -15.90 40.26
C ASP A 102 -26.54 -16.39 41.04
N LYS A 103 -26.12 -15.60 42.03
CA LYS A 103 -25.21 -16.02 43.10
C LYS A 103 -25.94 -16.96 44.06
N THR A 104 -25.53 -18.21 44.18
CA THR A 104 -25.45 -18.88 45.50
C THR A 104 -24.52 -20.08 45.48
N ALA A 105 -23.71 -20.18 46.53
CA ALA A 105 -22.79 -21.26 46.82
C ALA A 105 -23.51 -22.57 47.16
N VAL A 106 -22.87 -23.72 46.89
CA VAL A 106 -22.45 -24.77 47.87
C VAL A 106 -21.93 -26.02 47.12
N LYS A 107 -20.86 -26.60 47.67
CA LYS A 107 -20.21 -27.88 47.31
C LYS A 107 -21.17 -29.08 47.33
N GLU A 108 -21.00 -30.03 46.40
CA GLU A 108 -20.55 -31.42 46.65
C GLU A 108 -20.59 -32.29 45.36
N THR A 109 -19.62 -33.19 45.26
CA THR A 109 -19.32 -34.22 44.23
C THR A 109 -19.99 -35.58 44.62
N PRO A 110 -19.95 -36.70 43.84
CA PRO A 110 -20.45 -36.94 42.48
C PRO A 110 -21.13 -38.35 42.21
N ILE A 111 -21.71 -38.53 41.00
CA ILE A 111 -22.05 -39.76 40.18
C ILE A 111 -23.06 -40.83 40.72
N PRO A 112 -23.59 -41.84 39.94
CA PRO A 112 -24.01 -41.99 38.51
C PRO A 112 -25.41 -42.67 38.29
N ASN A 113 -25.77 -42.82 36.98
CA ASN A 113 -26.64 -43.83 36.32
C ASN A 113 -28.10 -43.43 36.03
N LYS A 114 -28.80 -43.93 35.01
CA LYS A 114 -28.57 -44.51 33.66
C LYS A 114 -29.97 -45.01 33.24
N ALA A 115 -30.38 -44.68 32.01
CA ALA A 115 -31.42 -45.34 31.20
C ALA A 115 -32.90 -45.36 31.68
N SER A 116 -33.79 -44.87 30.81
CA SER A 116 -34.84 -45.70 30.17
C SER A 116 -35.67 -44.89 29.16
N VAL A 117 -35.73 -45.40 27.92
CA VAL A 117 -36.69 -45.11 26.83
C VAL A 117 -37.81 -46.17 26.92
N PRO A 118 -39.08 -45.92 26.53
CA PRO A 118 -39.60 -46.30 25.21
C PRO A 118 -40.62 -45.27 24.62
N THR A 119 -40.55 -44.88 23.35
CA THR A 119 -41.18 -45.48 22.14
C THR A 119 -42.70 -45.72 22.24
N SER A 120 -43.49 -45.01 21.43
CA SER A 120 -44.71 -45.48 20.73
C SER A 120 -45.11 -44.50 19.62
N GLU A 121 -45.26 -45.01 18.39
CA GLU A 121 -45.76 -44.39 17.15
C GLU A 121 -47.31 -44.20 17.14
N PRO A 122 -48.02 -44.02 16.00
CA PRO A 122 -48.16 -42.78 15.22
C PRO A 122 -49.65 -42.44 14.92
N THR A 123 -49.86 -41.47 14.03
CA THR A 123 -51.00 -41.31 13.08
C THR A 123 -52.08 -40.24 13.37
N VAL A 124 -52.38 -39.54 12.27
CA VAL A 124 -53.64 -38.93 11.81
C VAL A 124 -53.73 -37.41 11.87
N VAL A 125 -53.80 -36.88 10.65
CA VAL A 125 -54.12 -35.52 10.20
C VAL A 125 -55.58 -35.19 10.51
N GLU A 126 -55.86 -34.02 11.08
CA GLU A 126 -57.17 -33.38 10.94
C GLU A 126 -57.01 -31.86 10.87
N THR A 127 -57.65 -31.27 9.86
CA THR A 127 -57.55 -29.85 9.49
C THR A 127 -58.81 -29.12 9.97
N LEU A 128 -58.64 -27.83 10.30
CA LEU A 128 -59.63 -26.75 10.42
C LEU A 128 -60.48 -26.67 11.70
N LYS A 129 -60.19 -25.67 12.54
CA LYS A 129 -61.07 -24.48 12.63
C LYS A 129 -60.43 -23.31 13.38
N GLN A 130 -60.54 -22.17 12.73
CA GLN A 130 -60.20 -20.82 13.15
C GLN A 130 -61.22 -20.35 14.20
N GLU A 131 -60.74 -19.86 15.34
CA GLU A 131 -61.55 -19.13 16.33
C GLU A 131 -60.84 -17.81 16.68
N GLU A 132 -61.65 -16.76 16.79
CA GLU A 132 -61.31 -15.35 16.63
C GLU A 132 -61.51 -14.60 17.96
N ARG A 133 -60.50 -13.83 18.41
CA ARG A 133 -60.50 -12.61 19.28
C ARG A 133 -59.27 -12.58 20.21
N ALA A 134 -58.58 -11.49 20.52
CA ALA A 134 -58.65 -10.09 20.10
C ALA A 134 -57.32 -9.38 20.52
N THR A 135 -56.89 -8.44 19.67
CA THR A 135 -56.19 -7.16 19.96
C THR A 135 -54.94 -7.11 20.86
N THR A 136 -53.79 -6.79 20.25
CA THR A 136 -53.04 -5.54 20.54
C THR A 136 -52.31 -5.08 19.26
N ALA A 137 -52.85 -4.06 18.59
CA ALA A 137 -52.23 -3.44 17.42
C ALA A 137 -51.09 -2.51 17.86
N LYS A 138 -49.89 -2.73 17.33
CA LYS A 138 -48.74 -1.83 17.50
C LYS A 138 -49.00 -0.50 16.77
N PRO A 139 -48.61 0.65 17.34
CA PRO A 139 -48.79 1.95 16.69
C PRO A 139 -47.96 2.04 15.41
N ARG A 140 -48.61 2.45 14.32
CA ARG A 140 -47.99 2.72 13.01
C ARG A 140 -47.37 4.11 13.06
N TYR A 141 -46.07 4.21 12.82
CA TYR A 141 -45.35 5.48 12.76
C TYR A 141 -45.91 6.37 11.63
N THR A 142 -46.37 7.57 11.97
CA THR A 142 -46.71 8.65 11.03
C THR A 142 -45.64 9.73 11.14
N PRO A 143 -44.91 10.06 10.06
CA PRO A 143 -43.95 11.16 10.09
C PRO A 143 -44.68 12.50 10.26
N GLU A 144 -44.25 13.30 11.23
CA GLU A 144 -44.87 14.58 11.63
C GLU A 144 -44.57 15.75 10.66
N ILE A 145 -43.85 15.52 9.57
CA ILE A 145 -43.50 16.56 8.59
C ILE A 145 -43.96 16.11 7.20
N PRO A 146 -44.84 16.87 6.51
CA PRO A 146 -45.27 16.52 5.17
C PRO A 146 -44.06 16.58 4.23
N VAL A 147 -43.77 15.46 3.57
CA VAL A 147 -42.74 15.39 2.53
C VAL A 147 -43.14 16.36 1.42
N PRO A 148 -42.31 17.38 1.09
CA PRO A 148 -42.66 18.37 0.09
C PRO A 148 -42.83 17.72 -1.28
N SER A 149 -43.88 18.13 -1.98
CA SER A 149 -44.30 17.51 -3.25
C SER A 149 -43.26 17.72 -4.36
N ARG A 150 -43.30 16.87 -5.39
CA ARG A 150 -42.37 16.94 -6.54
C ARG A 150 -42.40 18.32 -7.24
N ALA A 151 -43.49 19.06 -7.12
CA ALA A 151 -43.65 20.42 -7.65
C ALA A 151 -42.99 21.51 -6.78
N GLU A 152 -42.83 21.29 -5.47
CA GLU A 152 -42.17 22.24 -4.57
C GLU A 152 -40.64 22.12 -4.62
N ARG A 153 -40.10 20.93 -4.91
CA ARG A 153 -38.65 20.74 -5.13
C ARG A 153 -38.11 21.53 -6.33
N ALA A 154 -38.95 21.82 -7.33
CA ALA A 154 -38.56 22.59 -8.51
C ALA A 154 -38.37 24.10 -8.22
N LYS A 155 -38.95 24.64 -7.13
CA LYS A 155 -38.83 26.06 -6.79
C LYS A 155 -37.50 26.43 -6.10
N TYR A 156 -36.77 25.45 -5.59
CA TYR A 156 -35.46 25.65 -4.96
C TYR A 156 -34.27 25.50 -5.93
N GLN A 157 -34.52 25.08 -7.19
CA GLN A 157 -33.51 25.17 -8.26
C GLN A 157 -33.53 26.58 -8.86
N ARG A 158 -33.01 27.55 -8.10
CA ARG A 158 -32.62 28.84 -8.67
C ARG A 158 -31.38 28.62 -9.54
N THR A 159 -31.58 28.77 -10.85
CA THR A 159 -30.60 29.30 -11.82
C THR A 159 -29.16 28.82 -11.65
N ILE A 160 -28.87 27.62 -12.15
CA ILE A 160 -27.52 27.29 -12.61
C ILE A 160 -27.38 27.96 -13.97
N GLU A 161 -26.61 29.05 -14.04
CA GLU A 161 -26.23 29.64 -15.32
C GLU A 161 -25.46 28.59 -16.15
N PRO A 162 -25.76 28.42 -17.44
CA PRO A 162 -24.99 27.53 -18.29
C PRO A 162 -23.56 28.05 -18.42
N ALA A 163 -22.59 27.22 -18.03
CA ALA A 163 -21.17 27.52 -18.14
C ALA A 163 -20.81 27.87 -19.60
N ARG A 164 -20.29 29.09 -19.81
CA ARG A 164 -19.82 29.54 -21.13
C ARG A 164 -18.67 28.63 -21.61
N PRO A 165 -18.66 28.22 -22.90
CA PRO A 165 -17.56 27.44 -23.45
C PRO A 165 -16.28 28.27 -23.49
N ARG A 166 -15.25 27.81 -22.78
CA ARG A 166 -13.94 28.46 -22.70
C ARG A 166 -13.21 28.27 -24.04
N ARG A 167 -13.03 29.36 -24.81
CA ARG A 167 -12.24 29.38 -26.05
C ARG A 167 -10.80 28.94 -25.75
N LYS A 168 -10.33 27.87 -26.43
CA LYS A 168 -8.89 27.49 -26.48
C LYS A 168 -8.11 28.59 -27.22
N SER A 169 -7.30 29.37 -26.50
CA SER A 169 -6.40 30.36 -27.10
C SER A 169 -5.06 29.70 -27.45
N GLY A 170 -4.94 29.19 -28.68
CA GLY A 170 -3.69 28.71 -29.25
C GLY A 170 -2.73 29.86 -29.56
N LYS A 171 -1.94 30.29 -28.58
CA LYS A 171 -0.88 31.30 -28.78
C LYS A 171 0.50 30.91 -28.24
N TRP A 172 0.70 29.68 -27.76
CA TRP A 172 2.00 29.24 -27.20
C TRP A 172 2.83 28.33 -28.11
N ILE A 173 2.27 27.81 -29.20
CA ILE A 173 2.98 26.87 -30.10
C ILE A 173 4.05 27.59 -30.96
N GLY A 174 3.91 28.89 -31.22
CA GLY A 174 4.88 29.66 -32.01
C GLY A 174 6.18 29.98 -31.28
N VAL A 175 6.18 30.04 -29.94
CA VAL A 175 7.36 30.38 -29.13
C VAL A 175 8.24 29.15 -28.88
N LEU A 176 7.64 27.97 -28.72
CA LEU A 176 8.36 26.70 -28.54
C LEU A 176 9.15 26.29 -29.80
N PHE A 177 8.63 26.60 -31.00
CA PHE A 177 9.33 26.28 -32.26
C PHE A 177 10.57 27.16 -32.49
N LEU A 178 10.56 28.40 -31.98
CA LEU A 178 11.69 29.34 -32.08
C LEU A 178 12.79 29.02 -31.03
N LEU A 179 12.42 28.48 -29.86
CA LEU A 179 13.39 28.01 -28.86
C LEU A 179 14.09 26.71 -29.30
N GLY A 180 13.37 25.78 -29.94
CA GLY A 180 13.95 24.54 -30.47
C GLY A 180 15.01 24.77 -31.56
N LEU A 181 14.82 25.79 -32.42
CA LEU A 181 15.80 26.15 -33.45
C LEU A 181 17.07 26.81 -32.92
N LEU A 182 16.99 27.52 -31.78
CA LEU A 182 18.17 28.14 -31.16
C LEU A 182 19.03 27.14 -30.38
N ILE A 183 18.43 26.09 -29.82
CA ILE A 183 19.15 25.05 -29.07
C ILE A 183 19.74 23.99 -30.02
N GLY A 184 19.04 23.65 -31.12
CA GLY A 184 19.50 22.66 -32.10
C GLY A 184 20.57 23.14 -33.10
N GLY A 185 20.70 24.46 -33.33
CA GLY A 185 21.60 25.01 -34.35
C GLY A 185 23.07 25.20 -33.91
N GLY A 186 23.35 25.22 -32.60
CA GLY A 186 24.69 25.54 -32.08
C GLY A 186 25.66 24.36 -31.99
N TYR A 187 25.15 23.13 -31.92
CA TYR A 187 25.97 21.97 -31.54
C TYR A 187 26.66 21.26 -32.73
N ILE A 188 26.21 21.51 -33.96
CA ILE A 188 26.73 20.84 -35.17
C ILE A 188 27.83 21.66 -35.87
N GLY A 189 27.93 22.97 -35.60
CA GLY A 189 28.91 23.86 -36.24
C GLY A 189 30.20 24.14 -35.44
N TYR A 190 30.21 23.85 -34.13
CA TYR A 190 31.31 24.27 -33.24
C TYR A 190 32.68 23.65 -33.54
N PRO A 191 32.82 22.37 -33.96
CA PRO A 191 34.16 21.83 -34.27
C PRO A 191 34.72 22.31 -35.61
N TYR A 192 33.91 22.92 -36.50
CA TYR A 192 34.37 23.37 -37.82
C TYR A 192 34.84 24.83 -37.86
N VAL A 193 34.60 25.62 -36.81
CA VAL A 193 35.03 27.04 -36.74
C VAL A 193 36.31 27.20 -35.91
N MET A 194 36.58 26.30 -34.96
CA MET A 194 37.83 26.34 -34.18
C MET A 194 39.07 25.95 -34.99
N ASP A 195 38.92 25.12 -36.03
CA ASP A 195 40.00 24.76 -36.96
C ASP A 195 40.43 25.91 -37.90
N LEU A 196 39.66 27.01 -37.96
CA LEU A 196 39.95 28.16 -38.82
C LEU A 196 40.65 29.32 -38.07
N LEU A 197 40.86 29.19 -36.75
CA LEU A 197 41.35 30.27 -35.89
C LEU A 197 42.65 29.94 -35.12
N GLU A 198 43.32 28.83 -35.41
CA GLU A 198 44.66 28.60 -34.86
C GLU A 198 45.73 29.42 -35.62
N PRO A 199 46.43 30.36 -34.96
CA PRO A 199 47.58 31.00 -35.54
C PRO A 199 48.81 30.08 -35.42
N LYS A 200 49.31 29.66 -36.57
CA LYS A 200 50.59 28.98 -36.77
C LYS A 200 51.74 29.84 -36.23
N GLN A 201 52.46 29.36 -35.21
CA GLN A 201 53.78 29.89 -34.84
C GLN A 201 54.82 28.78 -34.68
N GLU A 202 56.01 29.12 -35.15
CA GLU A 202 57.11 28.27 -35.56
C GLU A 202 57.95 27.74 -34.39
N ALA A 203 58.62 26.61 -34.66
CA ALA A 203 59.49 25.88 -33.74
C ALA A 203 60.70 26.69 -33.23
N LYS A 204 61.06 26.48 -31.95
CA LYS A 204 62.46 26.63 -31.50
C LYS A 204 62.79 25.78 -30.26
N VAL A 205 63.70 24.83 -30.50
CA VAL A 205 64.82 24.33 -29.66
C VAL A 205 64.53 23.68 -28.29
N VAL A 206 65.06 22.45 -28.18
CA VAL A 206 65.15 21.52 -27.05
C VAL A 206 65.93 22.10 -25.86
N GLU A 207 65.38 21.95 -24.65
CA GLU A 207 66.11 21.86 -23.38
C GLU A 207 65.45 20.77 -22.50
N GLU A 208 66.26 19.91 -21.87
CA GLU A 208 65.82 18.74 -21.10
C GLU A 208 65.35 19.10 -19.66
N THR A 209 64.32 18.37 -19.19
CA THR A 209 63.82 18.16 -17.80
C THR A 209 63.08 19.32 -17.07
N PRO A 210 62.04 19.05 -16.23
CA PRO A 210 61.72 17.82 -15.49
C PRO A 210 60.35 17.17 -15.84
N LYS A 211 60.13 15.92 -15.39
CA LYS A 211 58.84 15.21 -15.49
C LYS A 211 57.70 16.09 -14.95
N PRO A 212 56.57 16.23 -15.68
CA PRO A 212 55.38 16.83 -15.10
C PRO A 212 54.87 15.92 -13.98
N ASP A 213 54.50 16.54 -12.85
CA ASP A 213 53.71 15.90 -11.80
C ASP A 213 52.52 15.17 -12.43
N PRO A 214 52.13 13.99 -11.92
CA PRO A 214 50.93 13.32 -12.41
C PRO A 214 49.74 14.28 -12.27
N GLU A 215 49.02 14.49 -13.37
CA GLU A 215 47.76 15.24 -13.36
C GLU A 215 46.88 14.71 -12.22
N PRO A 216 46.21 15.59 -11.46
CA PRO A 216 45.31 15.14 -10.40
C PRO A 216 44.28 14.22 -11.05
N VAL A 217 44.30 12.94 -10.66
CA VAL A 217 43.22 12.01 -10.95
C VAL A 217 41.96 12.69 -10.45
N VAL A 218 41.09 13.08 -11.38
CA VAL A 218 39.74 13.52 -11.05
C VAL A 218 39.13 12.32 -10.36
N GLN A 219 39.04 12.39 -9.02
CA GLN A 219 38.23 11.44 -8.27
C GLN A 219 36.83 11.56 -8.86
N GLU A 220 36.32 10.46 -9.41
CA GLU A 220 34.91 10.34 -9.71
C GLU A 220 34.14 10.77 -8.45
N PRO A 221 33.10 11.61 -8.58
CA PRO A 221 32.35 12.07 -7.42
C PRO A 221 31.88 10.83 -6.65
N GLU A 222 32.17 10.80 -5.34
CA GLU A 222 31.67 9.74 -4.46
C GLU A 222 30.16 9.57 -4.71
N THR A 223 29.73 8.33 -4.91
CA THR A 223 28.34 8.01 -5.20
C THR A 223 27.50 8.46 -4.00
N ASN A 224 26.80 9.59 -4.13
CA ASN A 224 25.96 10.15 -3.06
C ASN A 224 24.64 9.37 -2.86
N TYR A 225 24.56 8.12 -3.30
CA TYR A 225 23.35 7.31 -3.25
C TYR A 225 23.63 5.91 -2.75
N VAL A 226 22.69 5.38 -1.98
CA VAL A 226 22.61 3.97 -1.62
C VAL A 226 21.35 3.36 -2.18
N TRP A 227 21.44 2.08 -2.56
CA TRP A 227 20.29 1.25 -2.88
C TRP A 227 20.05 0.25 -1.76
N LEU A 228 18.79 -0.01 -1.44
CA LEU A 228 18.46 -1.10 -0.54
C LEU A 228 18.73 -2.45 -1.21
N ALA A 229 19.64 -3.23 -0.61
CA ALA A 229 20.06 -4.53 -1.12
C ALA A 229 19.24 -5.70 -0.51
N SER A 230 18.37 -5.39 0.45
CA SER A 230 17.53 -6.37 1.14
C SER A 230 16.05 -6.00 1.04
N LYS A 231 15.18 -7.00 1.19
CA LYS A 231 13.73 -6.81 1.19
C LYS A 231 13.28 -6.17 2.52
N ASN A 232 12.36 -5.20 2.45
CA ASN A 232 11.71 -4.57 3.61
C ASN A 232 12.68 -4.06 4.67
N VAL A 233 13.63 -3.20 4.27
CA VAL A 233 14.61 -2.63 5.19
C VAL A 233 13.90 -1.62 6.08
N ASN A 234 14.09 -1.74 7.40
CA ASN A 234 13.60 -0.75 8.35
C ASN A 234 14.52 0.46 8.33
N LEU A 235 13.96 1.62 7.99
CA LEU A 235 14.63 2.90 8.13
C LEU A 235 14.18 3.53 9.46
N VAL A 236 15.11 3.69 10.38
CA VAL A 236 14.84 4.07 11.77
C VAL A 236 15.12 5.55 12.03
N SER A 237 14.50 6.13 13.05
CA SER A 237 14.68 7.56 13.37
C SER A 237 16.07 7.90 13.91
N GLU A 238 16.79 6.92 14.45
CA GLU A 238 18.13 7.07 15.04
C GLU A 238 18.96 5.80 14.78
N PRO A 239 20.30 5.88 14.64
CA PRO A 239 21.16 4.77 14.23
C PRO A 239 21.05 3.49 15.07
N ASN A 240 20.69 3.60 16.35
CA ASN A 240 20.53 2.45 17.25
C ASN A 240 19.11 2.38 17.85
N GLY A 241 18.17 3.09 17.22
CA GLY A 241 16.78 3.15 17.64
C GLY A 241 15.97 1.96 17.14
N THR A 242 14.84 1.71 17.80
CA THR A 242 13.86 0.70 17.35
C THR A 242 12.65 1.34 16.65
N THR A 243 12.58 2.67 16.61
CA THR A 243 11.48 3.41 16.02
C THR A 243 11.66 3.46 14.50
N VAL A 244 10.82 2.73 13.78
CA VAL A 244 10.81 2.70 12.32
C VAL A 244 10.09 3.94 11.79
N THR A 245 10.80 4.75 11.01
CA THR A 245 10.27 5.92 10.29
C THR A 245 9.63 5.50 8.97
N TYR A 246 10.28 4.59 8.26
CA TYR A 246 9.85 4.12 6.94
C TYR A 246 10.36 2.69 6.69
N ILE A 247 9.72 1.97 5.78
CA ILE A 247 10.18 0.64 5.35
C ILE A 247 10.42 0.73 3.86
N GLY A 248 11.67 0.59 3.45
CA GLY A 248 12.02 0.62 2.05
C GLY A 248 12.05 -0.77 1.44
N ASP A 249 11.68 -0.83 0.18
CA ASP A 249 11.72 -2.05 -0.61
C ASP A 249 13.09 -2.20 -1.28
N ILE A 250 13.48 -3.45 -1.55
CA ILE A 250 14.71 -3.75 -2.29
C ILE A 250 14.76 -2.93 -3.60
N GLY A 251 15.92 -2.36 -3.90
CA GLY A 251 16.14 -1.48 -5.05
C GLY A 251 15.63 -0.05 -4.91
N ASP A 252 15.03 0.33 -3.78
CA ASP A 252 14.79 1.75 -3.50
C ASP A 252 16.13 2.48 -3.35
N ARG A 253 16.22 3.67 -3.95
CA ARG A 253 17.42 4.49 -4.01
C ARG A 253 17.23 5.75 -3.17
N TYR A 254 18.18 6.03 -2.28
CA TYR A 254 18.15 7.23 -1.45
C TYR A 254 19.47 7.99 -1.48
N GLU A 255 19.39 9.31 -1.34
CA GLU A 255 20.55 10.17 -1.20
C GLU A 255 21.17 10.00 0.19
N ILE A 256 22.48 9.79 0.23
CA ILE A 256 23.27 9.71 1.46
C ILE A 256 23.48 11.12 2.01
N LEU A 257 23.10 11.33 3.26
CA LEU A 257 23.35 12.57 3.99
C LEU A 257 24.57 12.46 4.90
N LYS A 258 24.71 11.30 5.56
CA LYS A 258 25.78 11.06 6.55
C LYS A 258 25.94 9.58 6.81
N GLU A 259 27.15 9.12 7.12
CA GLU A 259 27.39 7.80 7.71
C GLU A 259 27.74 7.91 9.19
N GLN A 260 27.23 7.00 10.01
CA GLN A 260 27.56 6.91 11.43
C GLN A 260 27.40 5.47 11.93
N ASP A 261 28.44 4.98 12.61
CA ASP A 261 28.48 3.63 13.17
C ASP A 261 28.21 2.57 12.08
N GLU A 262 27.23 1.69 12.27
CA GLU A 262 26.81 0.66 11.31
C GLU A 262 25.62 1.11 10.44
N HIS A 263 25.36 2.42 10.34
CA HIS A 263 24.21 2.98 9.63
C HIS A 263 24.58 4.15 8.71
N VAL A 264 23.72 4.37 7.71
CA VAL A 264 23.73 5.53 6.82
C VAL A 264 22.44 6.33 6.98
N GLU A 265 22.56 7.63 7.22
CA GLU A 265 21.44 8.57 7.20
C GLU A 265 21.11 8.92 5.75
N VAL A 266 19.84 8.76 5.39
CA VAL A 266 19.33 9.00 4.04
C VAL A 266 18.22 10.03 4.04
N ASN A 267 18.09 10.73 2.91
CA ASN A 267 17.02 11.69 2.66
C ASN A 267 15.72 10.98 2.25
N LEU A 268 14.63 11.28 2.96
CA LEU A 268 13.27 10.80 2.69
C LEU A 268 12.35 12.00 2.41
N ASP A 269 12.55 12.68 1.28
CA ASP A 269 11.68 13.75 0.73
C ASP A 269 11.02 14.65 1.80
N GLY A 270 11.85 15.33 2.60
CA GLY A 270 11.39 16.24 3.66
C GLY A 270 11.56 15.72 5.08
N THR A 271 12.04 14.49 5.25
CA THR A 271 12.58 13.96 6.51
C THR A 271 13.87 13.17 6.28
N THR A 272 14.46 12.64 7.35
CA THR A 272 15.64 11.76 7.27
C THR A 272 15.38 10.47 8.06
N ALA A 273 16.09 9.41 7.69
CA ALA A 273 16.10 8.18 8.46
C ALA A 273 17.43 7.45 8.30
N TRP A 274 17.70 6.52 9.21
CA TRP A 274 18.92 5.74 9.27
C TRP A 274 18.68 4.33 8.77
N VAL A 275 19.57 3.85 7.91
CA VAL A 275 19.51 2.54 7.26
C VAL A 275 20.73 1.72 7.68
N PRO A 276 20.58 0.45 8.07
CA PRO A 276 21.72 -0.42 8.34
C PRO A 276 22.63 -0.58 7.11
N LEU A 277 23.95 -0.47 7.31
CA LEU A 277 24.94 -0.58 6.24
C LEU A 277 24.98 -1.99 5.62
N ASP A 278 24.64 -3.03 6.37
CA ASP A 278 24.56 -4.41 5.88
C ASP A 278 23.35 -4.67 4.95
N SER A 279 22.42 -3.71 4.89
CA SER A 279 21.17 -3.80 4.15
C SER A 279 21.19 -2.95 2.87
N VAL A 280 22.31 -2.27 2.57
CA VAL A 280 22.46 -1.38 1.42
C VAL A 280 23.66 -1.75 0.54
N THR A 281 23.66 -1.24 -0.68
CA THR A 281 24.80 -1.27 -1.60
C THR A 281 24.97 0.08 -2.27
N THR A 282 26.21 0.47 -2.55
CA THR A 282 26.55 1.60 -3.46
C THR A 282 26.85 1.11 -4.88
N GLU A 283 26.97 -0.20 -5.07
CA GLU A 283 27.17 -0.85 -6.36
C GLU A 283 25.83 -1.43 -6.83
N TRP A 284 25.18 -0.76 -7.79
CA TRP A 284 23.92 -1.21 -8.40
C TRP A 284 24.14 -1.60 -9.86
N PRO A 285 24.09 -2.90 -10.21
CA PRO A 285 24.36 -3.35 -11.57
C PRO A 285 23.39 -2.75 -12.59
N THR A 286 23.91 -2.24 -13.70
CA THR A 286 23.08 -1.87 -14.86
C THR A 286 22.99 -3.05 -15.82
N ARG A 287 21.78 -3.36 -16.31
CA ARG A 287 21.51 -4.45 -17.25
C ARG A 287 20.81 -3.91 -18.50
N ASP A 288 21.06 -4.54 -19.65
CA ASP A 288 20.47 -4.17 -20.94
C ASP A 288 19.08 -4.81 -21.12
N LEU A 289 18.10 -4.35 -20.35
CA LEU A 289 16.69 -4.75 -20.46
C LEU A 289 15.88 -3.59 -21.04
N THR A 290 15.01 -3.87 -22.01
CA THR A 290 14.15 -2.83 -22.62
C THR A 290 12.87 -2.65 -21.82
N ASP A 291 12.32 -1.43 -21.82
CA ASP A 291 11.01 -1.16 -21.21
C ASP A 291 9.93 -2.10 -21.75
N SER A 292 9.96 -2.39 -23.06
CA SER A 292 9.02 -3.32 -23.69
C SER A 292 9.12 -4.73 -23.13
N ALA A 293 10.32 -5.22 -22.80
CA ALA A 293 10.49 -6.57 -22.26
C ALA A 293 9.85 -6.69 -20.87
N LEU A 294 10.00 -5.69 -20.01
CA LEU A 294 9.34 -5.66 -18.70
C LEU A 294 7.83 -5.54 -18.83
N LEU A 295 7.34 -4.63 -19.68
CA LEU A 295 5.91 -4.44 -19.90
C LEU A 295 5.24 -5.67 -20.52
N ASP A 296 5.87 -6.31 -21.52
CA ASP A 296 5.37 -7.54 -22.14
C ASP A 296 5.31 -8.68 -21.12
N TRP A 297 6.32 -8.79 -20.26
CA TRP A 297 6.32 -9.76 -19.17
C TRP A 297 5.15 -9.53 -18.21
N VAL A 298 4.93 -8.28 -17.78
CA VAL A 298 3.82 -7.94 -16.87
C VAL A 298 2.46 -8.24 -17.52
N ASN A 299 2.31 -7.90 -18.80
CA ASN A 299 1.08 -8.18 -19.56
C ASN A 299 0.80 -9.67 -19.73
N THR A 300 1.86 -10.48 -19.85
CA THR A 300 1.74 -11.93 -20.08
C THR A 300 1.51 -12.72 -18.79
N ASN A 301 2.18 -12.32 -17.70
CA ASN A 301 2.28 -13.14 -16.49
C ASN A 301 1.36 -12.68 -15.36
N LEU A 302 0.87 -11.43 -15.39
CA LEU A 302 0.01 -10.89 -14.35
C LEU A 302 -1.43 -10.70 -14.84
N ASN A 303 -2.38 -10.78 -13.92
CA ASN A 303 -3.77 -10.47 -14.21
C ASN A 303 -3.97 -8.95 -14.27
N ASN A 304 -4.18 -8.44 -15.49
CA ASN A 304 -4.38 -7.01 -15.77
C ASN A 304 -5.84 -6.65 -16.11
N ASP A 305 -6.78 -7.60 -15.99
CA ASP A 305 -8.19 -7.39 -16.34
C ASP A 305 -8.85 -6.26 -15.54
N TRP A 306 -8.28 -5.93 -14.38
CA TRP A 306 -8.77 -4.88 -13.48
C TRP A 306 -8.30 -3.48 -13.85
N LEU A 307 -7.30 -3.32 -14.73
CA LEU A 307 -6.73 -2.03 -15.09
C LEU A 307 -7.54 -1.32 -16.18
N GLY A 308 -8.07 -2.01 -17.18
CA GLY A 308 -8.93 -1.40 -18.22
C GLY A 308 -8.24 -0.42 -19.19
N GLU A 309 -7.06 0.11 -18.84
CA GLU A 309 -6.16 0.92 -19.69
C GLU A 309 -4.76 0.27 -19.78
N SER A 310 -3.87 0.86 -20.58
CA SER A 310 -2.50 0.35 -20.71
C SER A 310 -1.67 0.73 -19.47
N ILE A 311 -0.78 -0.17 -19.04
CA ILE A 311 0.05 0.03 -17.84
C ILE A 311 0.81 1.37 -17.84
N PRO A 312 1.46 1.81 -18.94
CA PRO A 312 2.16 3.09 -18.97
C PRO A 312 1.27 4.30 -18.69
N ASP A 313 -0.01 4.26 -19.06
CA ASP A 313 -0.92 5.39 -18.91
C ASP A 313 -1.17 5.73 -17.43
N PHE A 314 -1.09 4.73 -16.54
CA PHE A 314 -1.32 4.92 -15.11
C PHE A 314 -0.25 5.79 -14.44
N PHE A 315 1.02 5.71 -14.84
CA PHE A 315 2.11 6.49 -14.23
C PHE A 315 1.96 8.00 -14.44
N ALA A 316 1.18 8.41 -15.45
CA ALA A 316 0.82 9.81 -15.65
C ALA A 316 -0.38 10.28 -14.78
N MET A 317 -1.08 9.36 -14.11
CA MET A 317 -2.31 9.64 -13.37
C MET A 317 -2.03 10.07 -11.93
N ASN A 318 -2.90 10.93 -11.42
CA ASN A 318 -3.04 11.17 -9.99
C ASN A 318 -4.23 10.39 -9.42
N GLU A 319 -4.48 10.49 -8.12
CA GLU A 319 -5.55 9.72 -7.46
C GLU A 319 -6.95 10.01 -8.05
N ALA A 320 -7.20 11.26 -8.46
CA ALA A 320 -8.47 11.65 -9.05
C ALA A 320 -8.68 11.00 -10.42
N ALA A 321 -7.65 10.99 -11.26
CA ALA A 321 -7.66 10.31 -12.56
C ALA A 321 -7.82 8.79 -12.40
N LEU A 322 -7.10 8.17 -11.45
CA LEU A 322 -7.30 6.75 -11.11
C LEU A 322 -8.76 6.45 -10.75
N THR A 323 -9.37 7.31 -9.95
CA THR A 323 -10.77 7.13 -9.52
C THR A 323 -11.75 7.28 -10.69
N GLU A 324 -11.44 8.10 -11.69
CA GLU A 324 -12.25 8.25 -12.90
C GLU A 324 -12.13 7.02 -13.82
N THR A 325 -10.92 6.48 -13.97
CA THR A 325 -10.63 5.31 -14.82
C THR A 325 -11.13 3.99 -14.19
N LEU A 326 -10.82 3.74 -12.91
CA LEU A 326 -11.06 2.45 -12.24
C LEU A 326 -12.27 2.46 -11.30
N GLY A 327 -12.86 3.64 -11.05
CA GLY A 327 -13.81 3.83 -9.97
C GLY A 327 -13.12 4.06 -8.62
N ALA A 328 -13.90 4.19 -7.55
CA ALA A 328 -13.34 4.44 -6.22
C ALA A 328 -12.53 3.23 -5.72
N PRO A 329 -11.29 3.43 -5.21
CA PRO A 329 -10.57 2.36 -4.54
C PRO A 329 -11.33 1.92 -3.30
N TYR A 330 -11.28 0.63 -2.99
CA TYR A 330 -11.97 0.10 -1.83
C TYR A 330 -11.29 0.48 -0.50
N GLY A 331 -10.04 0.95 -0.57
CA GLY A 331 -9.18 1.21 0.57
C GLY A 331 -8.14 2.25 0.22
N ARG A 332 -7.71 2.99 1.22
CA ARG A 332 -6.65 3.99 1.14
C ARG A 332 -5.78 3.91 2.38
N GLU A 333 -4.48 4.05 2.21
CA GLU A 333 -3.52 4.20 3.30
C GLU A 333 -2.49 5.27 2.92
N THR A 334 -1.75 5.78 3.90
CA THR A 334 -0.67 6.74 3.67
C THR A 334 0.46 6.47 4.65
N ASP A 335 1.71 6.54 4.20
CA ASP A 335 2.87 6.60 5.08
C ASP A 335 3.61 7.95 4.93
N ALA A 336 4.89 7.98 5.30
CA ALA A 336 5.71 9.19 5.24
C ALA A 336 5.97 9.68 3.80
N LEU A 337 6.03 8.77 2.83
CA LEU A 337 6.40 9.06 1.44
C LEU A 337 5.23 8.87 0.47
N ASN A 338 4.36 7.90 0.76
CA ASN A 338 3.45 7.33 -0.21
C ASN A 338 2.00 7.40 0.25
N ALA A 339 1.11 7.64 -0.69
CA ALA A 339 -0.29 7.29 -0.59
C ALA A 339 -0.56 6.00 -1.35
N TYR A 340 -1.46 5.16 -0.83
CA TYR A 340 -1.78 3.86 -1.39
C TYR A 340 -3.26 3.80 -1.74
N ALA A 341 -3.58 3.42 -2.97
CA ALA A 341 -4.96 3.23 -3.44
C ALA A 341 -5.20 1.77 -3.81
N PHE A 342 -6.09 1.09 -3.08
CA PHE A 342 -6.28 -0.36 -3.20
C PHE A 342 -7.49 -0.73 -4.06
N TYR A 343 -7.25 -1.66 -4.98
CA TYR A 343 -8.23 -2.18 -5.94
C TYR A 343 -8.23 -3.71 -5.93
N ASN A 344 -9.24 -4.31 -6.56
CA ASN A 344 -9.34 -5.76 -6.61
C ASN A 344 -8.35 -6.31 -7.65
N GLY A 345 -7.22 -6.85 -7.17
CA GLY A 345 -6.11 -7.33 -8.01
C GLY A 345 -4.76 -6.71 -7.65
N GLY A 346 -4.76 -5.54 -6.99
CA GLY A 346 -3.54 -4.81 -6.68
C GLY A 346 -3.77 -3.47 -6.00
N PHE A 347 -2.70 -2.69 -5.87
CA PHE A 347 -2.78 -1.31 -5.40
C PHE A 347 -1.79 -0.41 -6.15
N PHE A 348 -2.05 0.88 -6.14
CA PHE A 348 -1.14 1.89 -6.66
C PHE A 348 -0.42 2.58 -5.52
N VAL A 349 0.87 2.84 -5.72
CA VAL A 349 1.68 3.72 -4.89
C VAL A 349 1.70 5.09 -5.56
N ILE A 350 1.24 6.10 -4.84
CA ILE A 350 1.13 7.48 -5.30
C ILE A 350 2.12 8.32 -4.50
N GLN A 351 3.06 8.94 -5.19
CA GLN A 351 4.06 9.83 -4.62
C GLN A 351 3.97 11.17 -5.36
N GLN A 352 4.04 12.29 -4.62
CA GLN A 352 3.99 13.63 -5.20
C GLN A 352 2.81 13.88 -6.18
N ASP A 353 1.60 13.40 -5.81
CA ASP A 353 0.37 13.48 -6.61
C ASP A 353 0.42 12.73 -7.94
N LYS A 354 1.27 11.70 -8.08
CA LYS A 354 1.32 10.82 -9.25
C LYS A 354 1.53 9.37 -8.89
N VAL A 355 1.01 8.47 -9.71
CA VAL A 355 1.33 7.04 -9.59
C VAL A 355 2.81 6.84 -9.88
N HIS A 356 3.49 6.23 -8.93
CA HIS A 356 4.91 5.89 -9.02
C HIS A 356 5.12 4.37 -9.15
N ALA A 357 4.21 3.57 -8.58
CA ALA A 357 4.25 2.12 -8.72
C ALA A 357 2.86 1.49 -8.79
N ILE A 358 2.81 0.30 -9.40
CA ILE A 358 1.66 -0.60 -9.41
C ILE A 358 2.11 -1.92 -8.78
N ASP A 359 1.37 -2.39 -7.79
CA ASP A 359 1.60 -3.64 -7.09
C ASP A 359 0.48 -4.62 -7.39
N TRP A 360 0.84 -5.75 -8.00
CA TRP A 360 -0.01 -6.94 -8.06
C TRP A 360 0.27 -7.79 -6.82
N THR A 361 -0.80 -8.23 -6.19
CA THR A 361 -0.74 -8.94 -4.91
C THR A 361 -1.38 -10.31 -5.07
N ASN A 362 -0.94 -11.30 -4.29
CA ASN A 362 -1.36 -12.70 -4.42
C ASN A 362 -1.16 -13.26 -5.81
N THR A 363 -0.05 -12.87 -6.42
CA THR A 363 0.33 -13.47 -7.69
C THR A 363 0.67 -14.94 -7.43
N GLN A 364 0.29 -15.83 -8.34
CA GLN A 364 0.77 -17.22 -8.34
C GLN A 364 2.12 -17.34 -9.07
N THR A 365 2.78 -16.21 -9.26
CA THR A 365 4.04 -16.08 -9.98
C THR A 365 5.17 -16.61 -9.11
N THR A 366 6.04 -17.43 -9.72
CA THR A 366 7.25 -17.93 -9.09
C THR A 366 8.48 -17.24 -9.68
N ARG A 367 9.63 -17.40 -9.02
CA ARG A 367 10.91 -16.86 -9.51
C ARG A 367 11.24 -17.33 -10.92
N GLU A 368 10.96 -18.59 -11.23
CA GLU A 368 11.22 -19.19 -12.53
C GLU A 368 10.45 -18.49 -13.66
N ALA A 369 9.31 -17.87 -13.36
CA ALA A 369 8.55 -17.12 -14.36
C ALA A 369 9.33 -15.91 -14.90
N PHE A 370 10.32 -15.41 -14.15
CA PHE A 370 11.17 -14.29 -14.56
C PHE A 370 12.36 -14.73 -15.42
N SER A 371 12.64 -16.03 -15.56
CA SER A 371 13.79 -16.52 -16.32
C SER A 371 13.90 -15.97 -17.76
N PRO A 372 12.81 -15.67 -18.50
CA PRO A 372 12.91 -15.09 -19.84
C PRO A 372 13.53 -13.68 -19.87
N LEU A 373 13.57 -12.97 -18.73
CA LEU A 373 14.17 -11.63 -18.62
C LEU A 373 15.71 -11.67 -18.50
N GLY A 374 16.30 -12.85 -18.31
CA GLY A 374 17.76 -13.02 -18.19
C GLY A 374 18.25 -12.91 -16.75
N GLU A 375 19.43 -12.32 -16.56
CA GLU A 375 20.02 -12.14 -15.23
C GLU A 375 19.38 -10.94 -14.51
N PRO A 376 18.98 -11.09 -13.24
CA PRO A 376 18.49 -9.97 -12.46
C PRO A 376 19.60 -8.95 -12.15
N VAL A 377 19.18 -7.73 -11.85
CA VAL A 377 20.04 -6.69 -11.26
C VAL A 377 20.47 -7.14 -9.87
N LEU A 378 19.51 -7.63 -9.09
CA LEU A 378 19.73 -8.15 -7.75
C LEU A 378 18.77 -9.30 -7.46
N GLU A 379 19.28 -10.33 -6.79
CA GLU A 379 18.50 -11.47 -6.33
C GLU A 379 18.89 -11.80 -4.89
N THR A 380 17.89 -11.98 -4.04
CA THR A 380 18.01 -12.46 -2.67
C THR A 380 17.22 -13.76 -2.51
N ASP A 381 17.24 -14.34 -1.31
CA ASP A 381 16.46 -15.54 -1.01
C ASP A 381 14.95 -15.32 -1.14
N ASP A 382 14.46 -14.08 -1.08
CA ASP A 382 13.03 -13.76 -1.02
C ASP A 382 12.60 -12.58 -1.90
N ALA A 383 13.47 -12.09 -2.78
CA ALA A 383 13.16 -11.04 -3.73
C ALA A 383 14.05 -11.07 -4.97
N VAL A 384 13.54 -10.54 -6.08
CA VAL A 384 14.28 -10.40 -7.34
C VAL A 384 13.97 -9.05 -7.98
N VAL A 385 14.99 -8.39 -8.54
CA VAL A 385 14.87 -7.08 -9.19
C VAL A 385 15.39 -7.15 -10.63
N TYR A 386 14.57 -6.68 -11.56
CA TYR A 386 14.93 -6.41 -12.95
C TYR A 386 14.68 -4.95 -13.27
N GLU A 387 15.58 -4.30 -14.00
CA GLU A 387 15.42 -2.91 -14.37
C GLU A 387 15.66 -2.70 -15.86
N SER A 388 14.92 -1.76 -16.41
CA SER A 388 15.17 -1.13 -17.71
C SER A 388 15.55 0.34 -17.50
N GLU A 389 15.56 1.12 -18.59
CA GLU A 389 15.80 2.56 -18.54
C GLU A 389 14.73 3.26 -17.68
N THR A 390 13.45 2.96 -17.91
CA THR A 390 12.33 3.66 -17.26
C THR A 390 11.71 2.89 -16.10
N TYR A 391 11.79 1.55 -16.10
CA TYR A 391 11.03 0.73 -15.15
C TYR A 391 11.90 -0.16 -14.27
N SER A 392 11.41 -0.43 -13.07
CA SER A 392 11.92 -1.46 -12.16
C SER A 392 10.80 -2.46 -11.87
N LEU A 393 11.02 -3.72 -12.25
CA LEU A 393 10.12 -4.84 -11.97
C LEU A 393 10.69 -5.67 -10.80
N ARG A 394 9.90 -5.84 -9.74
CA ARG A 394 10.34 -6.49 -8.50
C ARG A 394 9.40 -7.62 -8.11
N LEU A 395 9.96 -8.77 -7.77
CA LEU A 395 9.25 -9.87 -7.10
C LEU A 395 9.55 -9.81 -5.61
N PHE A 396 8.51 -9.98 -4.80
CA PHE A 396 8.61 -10.17 -3.36
C PHE A 396 7.95 -11.50 -2.99
N GLU A 397 8.74 -12.43 -2.46
CA GLU A 397 8.25 -13.73 -2.01
C GLU A 397 7.82 -13.65 -0.55
N GLY A 398 6.55 -13.98 -0.29
CA GLY A 398 5.98 -14.04 1.05
C GLY A 398 6.27 -15.38 1.73
N THR A 399 6.35 -15.36 3.06
CA THR A 399 6.58 -16.57 3.88
C THR A 399 5.45 -17.60 3.81
N ASN A 400 4.28 -17.22 3.30
CA ASN A 400 3.10 -18.06 3.11
C ASN A 400 2.96 -18.61 1.68
N GLY A 401 3.99 -18.44 0.83
CA GLY A 401 3.97 -18.85 -0.58
C GLY A 401 3.19 -17.92 -1.51
N GLN A 402 2.63 -16.83 -1.00
CA GLN A 402 2.07 -15.76 -1.83
C GLN A 402 3.19 -14.86 -2.32
N THR A 403 3.06 -14.35 -3.55
CA THR A 403 4.01 -13.38 -4.09
C THR A 403 3.34 -12.04 -4.37
N ARG A 404 4.12 -10.97 -4.28
CA ARG A 404 3.78 -9.62 -4.72
C ARG A 404 4.73 -9.24 -5.84
N VAL A 405 4.20 -8.67 -6.91
CA VAL A 405 5.01 -8.15 -8.01
C VAL A 405 4.74 -6.66 -8.13
N ARG A 406 5.80 -5.85 -8.15
CA ARG A 406 5.73 -4.40 -8.33
C ARG A 406 6.36 -3.99 -9.64
N LEU A 407 5.71 -3.09 -10.36
CA LEU A 407 6.33 -2.29 -11.41
C LEU A 407 6.39 -0.82 -10.97
N THR A 408 7.60 -0.27 -10.91
CA THR A 408 7.87 1.14 -10.53
C THR A 408 8.41 1.91 -11.73
N GLU A 409 7.99 3.17 -11.90
CA GLU A 409 8.63 4.14 -12.81
C GLU A 409 9.81 4.81 -12.09
N LYS A 410 11.02 4.76 -12.65
CA LYS A 410 12.29 5.14 -12.00
C LYS A 410 12.58 6.64 -11.96
#